data_AF-A0A967BSR6-F1
#
_entry.id   AF-A0A967BSR6-F1
#
_cell.length_a   1.000
_cell.length_b   1.000
_cell.length_c   1.000
_cell.angle_alpha   90.00
_cell.angle_beta   90.00
_cell.angle_gamma   90.00
#
_symmetry.space_group_name_H-M   'P 1'
#
loop_
_entity.id
_entity.type
_entity.pdbx_description
1 polymer ?
#
loop_
_entity_poly.entity_id
_entity_poly.type
_entity_poly.pdbx_seq_one_letter_code
_entity_poly.pdbx_strand_id
1 'polypeptide(L)' 'MKKLVTALMVAAFIVSVAGFAMAREVKCTVNSVSGHTVTMTCKKADKLKAGDKVKVKTAVKQALEGC' A
#
# COMPACT_ATOMS: atom_id res chain seq x y z
N MET A 1 -32.12 18.81 -11.91
CA MET A 1 -30.75 19.15 -12.37
C MET A 1 -29.76 19.34 -11.22
N LYS A 2 -30.04 20.18 -10.21
CA LYS A 2 -29.12 20.41 -9.06
C LYS A 2 -28.69 19.13 -8.32
N LYS A 3 -29.60 18.19 -8.08
CA LYS A 3 -29.31 16.92 -7.36
C LYS A 3 -28.39 15.95 -8.13
N LEU A 4 -28.41 15.98 -9.46
CA LEU A 4 -27.56 15.11 -10.30
C LEU A 4 -26.12 15.62 -10.35
N VAL A 5 -25.95 16.94 -10.40
CA VAL A 5 -24.62 17.57 -10.38
C VAL A 5 -23.92 17.31 -9.05
N THR A 6 -24.65 17.43 -7.93
CA THR A 6 -24.11 17.12 -6.60
C THR A 6 -23.73 15.64 -6.45
N ALA A 7 -24.57 14.73 -6.96
CA ALA A 7 -24.26 13.29 -6.93
C ALA A 7 -23.02 12.94 -7.77
N LEU A 8 -22.85 13.58 -8.94
CA LEU A 8 -21.68 13.40 -9.80
C LEU A 8 -20.40 13.91 -9.13
N MET A 9 -20.48 15.06 -8.46
CA MET A 9 -19.32 15.66 -7.78
C MET A 9 -18.88 14.83 -6.58
N VAL A 10 -19.83 14.31 -5.80
CA VAL A 10 -19.55 13.38 -4.70
C VAL A 10 -18.93 12.10 -5.25
N ALA A 11 -19.49 11.50 -6.30
CA ALA A 11 -18.94 10.31 -6.96
C ALA A 11 -17.49 10.52 -7.47
N ALA A 12 -17.19 11.67 -8.07
CA ALA A 12 -15.84 12.00 -8.54
C ALA A 12 -14.83 12.11 -7.39
N PHE A 13 -15.26 12.57 -6.21
CA PHE A 13 -14.41 12.67 -5.03
C PHE A 13 -14.08 11.29 -4.43
N ILE A 14 -15.03 10.35 -4.43
CA ILE A 14 -14.77 8.96 -3.97
C ILE A 14 -13.84 8.21 -4.93
N VAL A 15 -13.99 8.43 -6.25
CA VAL A 15 -13.14 7.75 -7.26
C VAL A 15 -11.70 8.28 -7.22
N SER A 16 -11.51 9.58 -6.95
CA SER A 16 -10.16 10.17 -6.86
C SER A 16 -9.37 9.67 -5.64
N VAL A 17 -10.01 9.44 -4.48
CA VAL A 17 -9.31 8.84 -3.31
C VAL A 17 -8.98 7.36 -3.50
N ALA A 18 -9.77 6.61 -4.28
CA ALA A 18 -9.47 5.22 -4.63
C ALA A 18 -8.23 5.07 -5.53
N GLY A 19 -7.92 6.08 -6.35
CA GLY A 19 -6.77 6.10 -7.25
C GLY A 19 -5.40 6.16 -6.55
N PHE A 20 -5.33 6.72 -5.33
CA PHE A 20 -4.09 6.81 -4.56
C PHE A 20 -3.75 5.55 -3.76
N ALA A 21 -4.73 4.66 -3.54
CA ALA A 21 -4.54 3.45 -2.73
C ALA A 21 -4.03 2.24 -3.52
N MET A 22 -4.10 2.29 -4.86
CA MET A 22 -3.64 1.20 -5.74
C MET A 22 -2.14 1.35 -6.07
N ALA A 23 -1.32 1.66 -5.06
CA ALA A 23 0.12 1.53 -5.19
C ALA A 23 0.43 0.05 -5.44
N ARG A 24 1.13 -0.22 -6.53
CA ARG A 24 1.52 -1.56 -6.99
C ARG A 24 2.40 -2.22 -5.91
N GLU A 25 1.79 -2.91 -4.97
CA GLU A 25 2.51 -3.48 -3.82
C GLU A 25 3.56 -4.48 -4.31
N VAL A 26 4.83 -4.22 -3.98
CA VAL A 26 5.92 -5.15 -4.26
C VAL A 26 5.96 -6.14 -3.09
N LYS A 27 5.63 -7.40 -3.37
CA LYS A 27 5.74 -8.48 -2.37
C LYS A 27 7.21 -8.80 -2.14
N CYS A 28 7.63 -8.71 -0.88
CA CYS A 28 8.98 -9.03 -0.45
C CYS A 28 8.95 -10.04 0.70
N THR A 29 9.96 -10.90 0.73
CA THR A 29 10.22 -11.81 1.85
C THR A 29 11.40 -11.26 2.64
N VAL A 30 11.26 -11.15 3.96
CA VAL A 30 12.38 -10.77 4.83
C VAL A 30 13.33 -11.96 4.94
N ASN A 31 14.59 -11.75 4.54
CA ASN A 31 15.63 -12.78 4.61
C ASN A 31 16.37 -12.72 5.95
N SER A 32 16.73 -11.51 6.38
CA SER A 32 17.42 -11.30 7.65
C SER A 32 17.16 -9.88 8.19
N VAL A 33 17.28 -9.76 9.51
CA VAL A 33 17.23 -8.49 10.23
C VAL A 33 18.52 -8.40 11.04
N SER A 34 19.27 -7.31 10.84
CA SER A 34 20.49 -7.05 11.60
C SER A 34 20.46 -5.61 12.11
N GLY A 35 20.28 -5.45 13.42
CA GLY A 35 20.06 -4.16 14.05
C GLY A 35 18.88 -3.42 13.41
N HIS A 36 19.17 -2.29 12.76
CA HIS A 36 18.20 -1.44 12.06
C HIS A 36 18.11 -1.69 10.55
N THR A 37 18.86 -2.65 10.02
CA THR A 37 18.87 -2.97 8.58
C THR A 37 18.09 -4.25 8.31
N VAL A 38 17.21 -4.21 7.32
CA VAL A 38 16.39 -5.35 6.90
C VAL A 38 16.78 -5.73 5.47
N THR A 39 17.21 -6.97 5.27
CA THR A 39 17.47 -7.54 3.95
C THR A 39 16.22 -8.27 3.48
N MET A 40 15.67 -7.86 2.34
CA MET A 40 14.46 -8.46 1.78
C MET A 40 14.62 -8.80 0.30
N THR A 41 14.05 -9.93 -0.10
CA THR A 41 13.97 -10.34 -1.51
C THR A 41 12.60 -10.01 -2.06
N CYS A 42 12.55 -9.13 -3.06
CA CYS A 42 11.31 -8.63 -3.65
C CYS A 42 11.05 -9.22 -5.04
N LYS A 43 9.82 -9.68 -5.31
CA LYS A 43 9.47 -10.31 -6.61
C LYS A 43 9.50 -9.35 -7.81
N LYS A 44 9.55 -8.02 -7.57
CA LYS A 44 9.61 -6.96 -8.60
C LYS A 44 10.56 -5.85 -8.15
N ALA A 45 11.76 -6.24 -7.75
CA ALA A 45 12.78 -5.32 -7.21
C ALA A 45 13.18 -4.21 -8.22
N ASP A 46 13.04 -4.46 -9.52
CA ASP A 46 13.25 -3.48 -10.60
C ASP A 46 12.35 -2.23 -10.50
N LYS A 47 11.26 -2.32 -9.73
CA LYS A 47 10.34 -1.20 -9.47
C LYS A 47 10.77 -0.33 -8.29
N LEU A 48 11.80 -0.74 -7.56
CA LEU A 48 12.36 -0.01 -6.43
C LEU A 48 13.71 0.58 -6.83
N LYS A 49 13.86 1.89 -6.69
CA LYS A 49 15.12 2.58 -6.96
C LYS A 49 15.85 2.87 -5.67
N ALA A 50 17.18 2.91 -5.74
CA ALA A 50 18.00 3.35 -4.61
C ALA A 50 17.61 4.79 -4.21
N GLY A 51 17.32 4.99 -2.92
CA GLY A 51 16.86 6.28 -2.38
C GLY A 51 15.34 6.44 -2.30
N ASP A 52 14.55 5.51 -2.84
CA ASP A 52 13.09 5.56 -2.71
C ASP A 52 12.66 5.41 -1.23
N LYS A 53 11.77 6.31 -0.79
CA LYS A 53 11.09 6.16 0.51
C LYS A 53 9.93 5.19 0.33
N VAL A 54 10.06 3.99 0.89
CA VAL A 54 9.03 2.95 0.84
C VAL A 54 8.36 2.76 2.20
N LYS A 55 7.05 2.51 2.19
CA LYS A 55 6.30 2.12 3.39
C LYS A 55 6.18 0.60 3.41
N VAL A 56 6.81 -0.04 4.38
CA VAL A 56 6.72 -1.49 4.58
C VAL A 56 5.46 -1.79 5.38
N LYS A 57 4.55 -2.58 4.81
CA LYS A 57 3.39 -3.14 5.52
C LYS A 57 3.61 -4.63 5.72
N THR A 58 3.56 -5.08 6.95
CA THR A 58 3.50 -6.52 7.25
C THR A 58 2.09 -7.01 7.01
N ALA A 59 1.95 -8.22 6.45
CA ALA A 59 0.65 -8.88 6.45
C ALA A 59 0.23 -9.06 7.91
N VAL A 60 -0.88 -8.44 8.31
CA VAL A 60 -1.52 -8.76 9.57
C VAL A 60 -2.03 -10.19 9.40
N LYS A 61 -1.32 -11.17 9.96
CA LYS A 61 -1.99 -12.42 10.33
C LYS A 61 -3.08 -11.95 11.27
N GLN A 62 -4.35 -12.08 10.89
CA GLN A 62 -5.42 -11.88 11.86
C GLN A 62 -5.05 -12.78 13.04
N ALA A 63 -4.60 -12.19 14.13
CA ALA A 63 -4.62 -12.84 15.42
C ALA A 63 -6.11 -12.88 15.78
N LEU A 64 -6.82 -13.82 15.15
CA LEU A 64 -8.08 -14.33 15.66
C LEU A 64 -7.73 -15.19 16.87
N GLU A 65 -7.21 -14.62 17.95
CA GLU A 65 -7.33 -15.17 19.31
C GLU A 65 -7.30 -13.99 20.26
N GLY A 66 -8.45 -13.76 20.88
CA GLY A 66 -8.64 -12.74 21.88
C GLY A 66 -7.91 -13.08 23.18
N CYS A 67 -7.42 -12.02 23.81
CA CYS A 67 -7.48 -11.80 25.25
C CYS A 67 -7.70 -10.30 25.45
#